data_AF-A0A7Z9IJM4-F1
#
_entry.id   AF-A0A7Z9IJM4-F1
#
_cell.length_a   1.000
_cell.length_b   1.000
_cell.length_c   1.000
_cell.angle_alpha   90.00
_cell.angle_beta   90.00
_cell.angle_gamma   90.00
#
_symmetry.space_group_name_H-M   'P 1'
#
loop_
_entity.id
_entity.type
_entity.pdbx_description
1 polymer ?
#
loop_
_entity_poly.entity_id
_entity_poly.type
_entity_poly.pdbx_seq_one_letter_code
_entity_poly.pdbx_strand_id
1 'polypeptide(L)'
;MRLSKVGRTNRTRMVLLSFLAVIGGPEPARTQTQASEVIRQGYFRAVGEFFAVPSSELEILNEWQLDADEIPVVLFIAERAGVSPEALVALRRSGRNWAELATRYGVNAAVLHVPIPEQSSAGKIAPLYRQYRSIPESGWADIQLEPAEIIALVNVRLLAQTLGISPAEVLAQSEAVDSFVKLFGELIH
;
A
#
# COMPACT_ATOMS: atom_id res chain seq x y z
N MET A 1 17.22 -13.49 78.33
CA MET A 1 18.25 -14.51 78.64
C MET A 1 17.60 -15.89 78.67
N ARG A 2 18.00 -16.80 77.76
CA ARG A 2 17.77 -18.27 77.72
C ARG A 2 16.31 -18.78 77.77
N LEU A 3 15.88 -19.88 77.14
CA LEU A 3 16.33 -20.81 76.10
C LEU A 3 15.11 -21.73 75.88
N SER A 4 14.88 -22.16 74.64
CA SER A 4 14.34 -23.49 74.26
C SER A 4 12.87 -23.82 74.64
N LYS A 5 12.12 -24.69 73.96
CA LYS A 5 12.33 -25.57 72.80
C LYS A 5 10.94 -25.92 72.24
N VAL A 6 10.81 -25.79 70.93
CA VAL A 6 10.16 -26.71 69.97
C VAL A 6 8.80 -27.30 70.34
N GLY A 7 7.79 -26.82 69.60
CA GLY A 7 6.41 -27.25 69.64
C GLY A 7 6.07 -28.44 68.72
N ARG A 8 4.99 -29.09 69.16
CA ARG A 8 4.09 -30.08 68.55
C ARG A 8 3.93 -30.07 67.02
N THR A 9 4.02 -31.29 66.48
CA THR A 9 3.12 -32.01 65.55
C THR A 9 2.32 -31.26 64.48
N ASN A 10 2.31 -31.95 63.33
CA ASN A 10 1.39 -31.93 62.19
C ASN A 10 1.60 -30.85 61.15
N ARG A 11 2.07 -31.28 59.97
CA ARG A 11 1.45 -30.94 58.69
C ARG A 11 1.94 -31.84 57.56
N THR A 12 0.99 -32.63 57.07
CA THR A 12 0.84 -33.17 55.72
C THR A 12 1.58 -32.34 54.66
N ARG A 13 2.41 -32.99 53.83
CA ARG A 13 2.77 -32.47 52.51
C ARG A 13 2.75 -33.59 51.46
N MET A 14 1.61 -33.60 50.79
CA MET A 14 1.34 -34.16 49.48
C MET A 14 2.36 -33.56 48.48
N VAL A 15 3.15 -34.40 47.82
CA VAL A 15 4.05 -33.97 46.75
C VAL A 15 3.26 -34.06 45.44
N LEU A 16 2.86 -32.89 44.92
CA LEU A 16 2.27 -32.77 43.59
C LEU A 16 3.39 -32.35 42.63
N LEU A 17 3.80 -33.24 41.72
CA LEU A 17 4.68 -32.88 40.61
C LEU A 17 3.87 -32.07 39.58
N SER A 18 4.14 -30.77 39.51
CA SER A 18 3.65 -29.91 38.44
C SER A 18 4.50 -30.15 37.19
N PHE A 19 3.97 -30.90 36.22
CA PHE A 19 4.44 -30.85 34.84
C PHE A 19 4.09 -29.47 34.28
N LEU A 20 5.08 -28.61 34.11
CA LEU A 20 4.94 -27.35 33.38
C LEU A 20 4.90 -27.70 31.88
N ALA A 21 3.70 -27.96 31.36
CA ALA A 21 3.47 -27.96 29.92
C ALA A 21 3.61 -26.51 29.43
N VAL A 22 4.74 -26.17 28.81
CA VAL A 22 4.85 -24.98 27.96
C VAL A 22 3.97 -25.26 26.74
N ILE A 23 2.70 -24.85 26.84
CA ILE A 23 1.78 -24.81 25.71
C ILE A 23 2.25 -23.63 24.86
N GLY A 24 3.03 -23.92 23.81
CA GLY A 24 3.30 -22.97 22.73
C GLY A 24 1.98 -22.63 22.06
N GLY A 25 1.42 -21.46 22.38
CA GLY A 25 0.27 -20.91 21.68
C GLY A 25 0.61 -20.60 20.21
N PRO A 26 -0.40 -20.50 19.33
CA PRO A 26 -0.18 -20.28 17.91
C PRO A 26 0.54 -18.95 17.67
N GLU A 27 1.54 -18.93 16.79
CA GLU A 27 2.39 -17.78 16.42
C GLU A 27 1.97 -17.06 15.10
N PRO A 28 0.67 -16.90 14.72
CA PRO A 28 0.34 -16.34 13.40
C PRO A 28 0.61 -14.83 13.31
N ALA A 29 0.48 -14.09 14.42
CA ALA A 29 0.54 -12.62 14.39
C ALA A 29 1.94 -12.06 14.06
N ARG A 30 3.02 -12.69 14.54
CA ARG A 30 4.39 -12.25 14.26
C ARG A 30 4.75 -12.53 12.80
N THR A 31 4.41 -13.71 12.30
CA THR A 31 4.69 -14.14 10.94
C THR A 31 3.94 -13.29 9.91
N GLN A 32 2.67 -12.97 10.17
CA GLN A 32 1.86 -12.17 9.26
C GLN A 32 2.34 -10.71 9.19
N THR A 33 2.75 -10.13 10.33
CA THR A 33 3.30 -8.76 10.39
C THR A 33 4.65 -8.66 9.67
N GLN A 34 5.51 -9.67 9.84
CA GLN A 34 6.79 -9.74 9.14
C GLN A 34 6.62 -9.89 7.62
N ALA A 35 5.72 -10.77 7.18
CA ALA A 35 5.41 -10.93 5.77
C ALA A 35 4.87 -9.64 5.15
N SER A 36 3.94 -8.95 5.82
CA SER A 36 3.40 -7.68 5.32
C SER A 36 4.46 -6.59 5.19
N GLU A 37 5.43 -6.55 6.09
CA GLU A 37 6.53 -5.57 6.03
C GLU A 37 7.49 -5.85 4.87
N VAL A 38 7.82 -7.12 4.62
CA VAL A 38 8.65 -7.51 3.47
C VAL A 38 7.97 -7.14 2.15
N ILE A 39 6.67 -7.39 2.02
CA ILE A 39 5.89 -7.01 0.84
C ILE A 39 5.88 -5.49 0.67
N ARG A 40 5.66 -4.74 1.75
CA ARG A 40 5.67 -3.28 1.74
C ARG A 40 7.03 -2.72 1.31
N GLN A 41 8.14 -3.28 1.80
CA GLN A 41 9.49 -2.87 1.41
C GLN A 41 9.77 -3.20 -0.07
N GLY A 42 9.33 -4.37 -0.54
CA GLY A 42 9.41 -4.74 -1.95
C GLY A 42 8.64 -3.76 -2.84
N TYR A 43 7.44 -3.38 -2.42
CA TYR A 43 6.62 -2.39 -3.11
C TYR A 43 7.32 -1.03 -3.16
N PHE A 44 7.89 -0.52 -2.07
CA PHE A 44 8.64 0.75 -2.11
C PHE A 44 9.92 0.69 -2.93
N ARG A 45 10.57 -0.47 -3.02
CA ARG A 45 11.66 -0.65 -3.97
C ARG A 45 11.17 -0.49 -5.41
N ALA A 46 10.04 -1.10 -5.75
CA ALA A 46 9.41 -0.94 -7.07
C ALA A 46 9.03 0.53 -7.35
N VAL A 47 8.48 1.24 -6.36
CA VAL A 47 8.24 2.70 -6.45
C VAL A 47 9.53 3.46 -6.73
N GLY A 48 10.60 3.16 -6.00
CA GLY A 48 11.90 3.80 -6.18
C GLY A 48 12.51 3.57 -7.56
N GLU A 49 12.44 2.34 -8.05
CA GLU A 49 12.91 1.98 -9.40
C GLU A 49 12.12 2.72 -10.49
N PHE A 50 10.79 2.78 -10.36
CA PHE A 50 9.93 3.43 -11.35
C PHE A 50 10.14 4.94 -11.44
N PHE A 51 10.25 5.62 -10.29
CA PHE A 51 10.43 7.08 -10.23
C PHE A 51 11.91 7.51 -10.14
N ALA A 52 12.84 6.56 -10.27
CA ALA A 52 14.28 6.78 -10.08
C ALA A 52 14.64 7.46 -8.74
N VAL A 53 13.90 7.17 -7.67
CA VAL A 53 14.16 7.67 -6.31
C VAL A 53 15.28 6.84 -5.68
N PRO A 54 16.37 7.45 -5.18
CA PRO A 54 17.46 6.73 -4.54
C PRO A 54 17.00 5.93 -3.32
N SER A 55 17.62 4.77 -3.07
CA SER A 55 17.26 3.91 -1.93
C SER A 55 17.39 4.62 -0.57
N SER A 56 18.30 5.60 -0.45
CA SER A 56 18.46 6.43 0.75
C SER A 56 17.28 7.37 1.02
N GLU A 57 16.48 7.69 0.00
CA GLU A 57 15.30 8.55 0.11
C GLU A 57 14.01 7.74 0.31
N LEU A 58 14.03 6.42 0.05
CA LEU A 58 12.86 5.56 0.26
C LEU A 58 12.45 5.46 1.73
N GLU A 59 13.39 5.63 2.66
CA GLU A 59 13.10 5.69 4.10
C GLU A 59 12.24 6.90 4.45
N ILE A 60 12.42 8.02 3.74
CA ILE A 60 11.68 9.27 3.95
C ILE A 60 10.22 9.11 3.51
N LEU A 61 9.94 8.25 2.52
CA LEU A 61 8.57 7.98 2.06
C LEU A 61 7.67 7.45 3.18
N ASN A 62 8.23 6.68 4.13
CA ASN A 62 7.50 6.19 5.29
C ASN A 62 7.14 7.31 6.28
N GLU A 63 7.86 8.42 6.27
CA GLU A 63 7.63 9.56 7.17
C GLU A 63 6.49 10.47 6.69
N TRP A 64 6.07 10.34 5.42
CA TRP A 64 5.06 11.22 4.82
C TRP A 64 3.65 11.07 5.40
N GLN A 65 3.40 10.05 6.23
CA GLN A 65 2.09 9.77 6.85
C GLN A 65 0.96 9.68 5.82
N LEU A 66 1.27 9.10 4.66
CA LEU A 66 0.32 8.79 3.60
C LEU A 66 0.08 7.28 3.55
N ASP A 67 -1.06 6.90 2.98
CA ASP A 67 -1.26 5.51 2.62
C ASP A 67 -0.23 5.12 1.54
N ALA A 68 0.27 3.89 1.60
CA ALA A 68 1.37 3.47 0.73
C ALA A 68 1.01 3.59 -0.76
N ASP A 69 -0.25 3.32 -1.11
CA ASP A 69 -0.77 3.43 -2.47
C ASP A 69 -0.85 4.89 -2.97
N GLU A 70 -0.79 5.89 -2.08
CA GLU A 70 -0.79 7.31 -2.43
C GLU A 70 0.61 7.87 -2.72
N ILE A 71 1.67 7.20 -2.24
CA ILE A 71 3.05 7.67 -2.45
C ILE A 71 3.40 7.78 -3.94
N PRO A 72 3.07 6.79 -4.81
CA PRO A 72 3.25 6.95 -6.25
C PRO A 72 2.52 8.14 -6.85
N VAL A 73 1.35 8.51 -6.31
CA VAL A 73 0.56 9.64 -6.81
C VAL A 73 1.28 10.96 -6.53
N VAL A 74 1.88 11.09 -5.34
CA VAL A 74 2.73 12.25 -5.00
C VAL A 74 3.87 12.37 -6.01
N LEU A 75 4.63 11.29 -6.18
CA LEU A 75 5.82 11.28 -7.05
C LEU A 75 5.44 11.58 -8.50
N PHE A 76 4.36 10.98 -8.98
CA PHE A 76 3.85 11.19 -10.34
C PHE A 76 3.45 12.64 -10.60
N ILE A 77 2.69 13.26 -9.70
CA ILE A 77 2.28 14.67 -9.84
C ILE A 77 3.49 15.60 -9.70
N ALA A 78 4.38 15.33 -8.74
CA ALA A 78 5.59 16.11 -8.50
C ALA A 78 6.47 16.16 -9.74
N GLU A 79 6.81 15.00 -10.29
CA GLU A 79 7.64 14.86 -11.48
C GLU A 79 6.99 15.57 -12.68
N ARG A 80 5.69 15.33 -12.90
CA ARG A 80 4.97 15.88 -14.07
C ARG A 80 4.86 17.41 -14.03
N ALA A 81 4.73 17.98 -12.84
CA ALA A 81 4.57 19.41 -12.63
C ALA A 81 5.88 20.14 -12.30
N GLY A 82 6.99 19.42 -12.09
CA GLY A 82 8.27 20.00 -11.70
C GLY A 82 8.23 20.65 -10.32
N VAL A 83 7.47 20.08 -9.38
CA VAL A 83 7.34 20.58 -7.99
C VAL A 83 7.90 19.59 -6.98
N SER A 84 8.22 20.05 -5.77
CA SER A 84 8.72 19.17 -4.71
C SER A 84 7.63 18.19 -4.23
N PRO A 85 7.95 16.89 -4.06
CA PRO A 85 7.06 15.92 -3.43
C PRO A 85 6.58 16.34 -2.04
N GLU A 86 7.47 16.91 -1.21
CA GLU A 86 7.16 17.36 0.14
C GLU A 86 6.10 18.47 0.17
N ALA A 87 6.13 19.37 -0.82
CA ALA A 87 5.11 20.40 -0.98
C ALA A 87 3.72 19.79 -1.28
N LEU A 88 3.66 18.74 -2.10
CA LEU A 88 2.43 18.00 -2.36
C LEU A 88 1.95 17.24 -1.12
N VAL A 89 2.85 16.59 -0.39
CA VAL A 89 2.54 15.92 0.88
C VAL A 89 1.93 16.91 1.88
N ALA A 90 2.50 18.11 2.01
CA ALA A 90 1.96 19.15 2.89
C ALA A 90 0.53 19.57 2.50
N LEU A 91 0.26 19.74 1.20
CA LEU A 91 -1.09 20.06 0.70
C LEU A 91 -2.08 18.91 0.92
N ARG A 92 -1.65 17.65 0.72
CA ARG A 92 -2.46 16.47 0.96
C ARG A 92 -2.85 16.36 2.44
N ARG A 93 -1.90 16.64 3.34
CA ARG A 93 -2.11 16.69 4.80
C ARG A 93 -2.98 17.86 5.25
N SER A 94 -3.03 18.95 4.48
CA SER A 94 -3.95 20.06 4.74
C SER A 94 -5.40 19.77 4.29
N GLY A 95 -5.70 18.53 3.87
CA GLY A 95 -7.05 18.08 3.53
C GLY A 95 -7.42 18.21 2.04
N ARG A 96 -6.48 18.56 1.16
CA ARG A 96 -6.74 18.55 -0.30
C ARG A 96 -6.79 17.12 -0.81
N ASN A 97 -7.82 16.78 -1.58
CA ASN A 97 -7.92 15.46 -2.21
C ASN A 97 -7.09 15.39 -3.52
N TRP A 98 -6.86 14.18 -4.03
CA TRP A 98 -6.05 13.98 -5.23
C TRP A 98 -6.65 14.57 -6.50
N ALA A 99 -7.98 14.58 -6.65
CA ALA A 99 -8.63 15.16 -7.82
C ALA A 99 -8.37 16.67 -7.92
N GLU A 100 -8.48 17.40 -6.80
CA GLU A 100 -8.15 18.83 -6.71
C GLU A 100 -6.68 19.08 -7.02
N LEU A 101 -5.77 18.29 -6.45
CA LEU A 101 -4.34 18.45 -6.65
C LEU A 101 -3.94 18.14 -8.09
N ALA A 102 -4.38 17.02 -8.64
CA ALA A 102 -4.10 16.63 -10.01
C ALA A 102 -4.58 17.69 -11.00
N THR A 103 -5.81 18.20 -10.83
CA THR A 103 -6.34 19.31 -11.64
C THR A 103 -5.48 20.55 -11.54
N ARG A 104 -5.12 20.98 -10.32
CA ARG A 104 -4.28 22.17 -10.08
C ARG A 104 -2.94 22.09 -10.79
N TYR A 105 -2.36 20.89 -10.85
CA TYR A 105 -1.04 20.65 -11.43
C TYR A 105 -1.10 20.15 -12.89
N GLY A 106 -2.27 20.20 -13.53
CA GLY A 106 -2.42 19.84 -14.95
C GLY A 106 -2.29 18.33 -15.23
N VAL A 107 -2.43 17.49 -14.21
CA VAL A 107 -2.48 16.03 -14.33
C VAL A 107 -3.94 15.62 -14.51
N ASN A 108 -4.36 15.49 -15.76
CA ASN A 108 -5.73 15.11 -16.13
C ASN A 108 -5.81 13.64 -16.58
N ALA A 109 -7.03 13.20 -16.92
CA ALA A 109 -7.31 11.86 -17.43
C ALA A 109 -6.50 11.50 -18.69
N ALA A 110 -6.30 12.42 -19.63
CA ALA A 110 -5.45 12.15 -20.80
C ALA A 110 -4.00 11.80 -20.38
N VAL A 111 -3.45 12.48 -19.38
CA VAL A 111 -2.08 12.21 -18.86
C VAL A 111 -2.02 10.87 -18.10
N LEU A 112 -3.08 10.54 -17.36
CA LEU A 112 -3.14 9.36 -16.49
C LEU A 112 -3.59 8.09 -17.22
N HIS A 113 -4.15 8.20 -18.42
CA HIS A 113 -4.64 7.05 -19.19
C HIS A 113 -3.57 5.95 -19.31
N VAL A 114 -4.00 4.70 -19.12
CA VAL A 114 -3.17 3.51 -19.31
C VAL A 114 -3.86 2.65 -20.36
N PRO A 115 -3.23 2.33 -21.50
CA PRO A 115 -3.89 1.58 -22.55
C PRO A 115 -4.19 0.14 -22.12
N ILE A 116 -5.42 -0.30 -22.34
CA ILE A 116 -5.86 -1.69 -22.14
C ILE A 116 -6.67 -2.17 -23.34
N PRO A 117 -6.74 -3.49 -23.59
CA PRO A 117 -7.59 -4.03 -24.65
C PRO A 117 -9.07 -3.68 -24.43
N GLU A 118 -9.82 -3.48 -25.53
CA GLU A 118 -11.25 -3.14 -25.51
C GLU A 118 -12.09 -4.15 -24.72
N GLN A 119 -11.75 -5.43 -24.80
CA GLN A 119 -12.42 -6.53 -24.11
C GLN A 119 -12.09 -6.63 -22.62
N SER A 120 -11.17 -5.82 -22.09
CA SER A 120 -10.80 -5.85 -20.68
C SER A 120 -11.96 -5.35 -19.80
N SER A 121 -12.19 -6.01 -18.66
CA SER A 121 -13.15 -5.57 -17.64
C SER A 121 -12.77 -4.24 -17.02
N ALA A 122 -11.49 -3.87 -17.04
CA ALA A 122 -10.91 -2.68 -16.41
C ALA A 122 -11.11 -2.59 -14.89
N GLY A 123 -11.47 -3.69 -14.23
CA GLY A 123 -11.49 -3.74 -12.78
C GLY A 123 -12.56 -2.85 -12.15
N LYS A 124 -12.24 -2.39 -10.94
CA LYS A 124 -13.03 -1.41 -10.18
C LYS A 124 -13.22 -0.08 -10.89
N ILE A 125 -12.35 0.28 -11.84
CA ILE A 125 -12.41 1.52 -12.62
C ILE A 125 -13.03 1.34 -14.01
N ALA A 126 -13.81 0.27 -14.21
CA ALA A 126 -14.59 0.05 -15.43
C ALA A 126 -15.47 1.25 -15.86
N PRO A 127 -16.11 2.01 -14.95
CA PRO A 127 -16.85 3.20 -15.34
C PRO A 127 -15.98 4.25 -16.05
N LEU A 128 -14.75 4.47 -15.59
CA LEU A 128 -13.82 5.41 -16.20
C LEU A 128 -13.39 4.96 -17.60
N TYR A 129 -13.09 3.67 -17.80
CA TYR A 129 -12.74 3.17 -19.14
C TYR A 129 -13.93 3.21 -20.11
N ARG A 130 -15.17 3.08 -19.63
CA ARG A 130 -16.35 3.36 -20.48
C ARG A 130 -16.37 4.81 -20.94
N GLN A 131 -15.97 5.76 -20.09
CA GLN A 131 -15.86 7.17 -20.49
C GLN A 131 -14.78 7.34 -21.55
N TYR A 132 -13.56 6.84 -21.32
CA TYR A 132 -12.46 6.90 -22.30
C TYR A 132 -12.87 6.36 -23.69
N ARG A 133 -13.60 5.24 -23.72
CA ARG A 133 -14.10 4.62 -24.97
C ARG A 133 -15.24 5.40 -25.64
N SER A 134 -15.98 6.20 -24.87
CA SER A 134 -17.15 6.94 -25.36
C SER A 134 -16.83 8.31 -25.96
N ILE A 135 -15.63 8.83 -25.71
CA ILE A 135 -15.18 10.15 -26.19
C ILE A 135 -13.87 10.02 -26.96
N PRO A 136 -13.63 10.86 -27.99
CA PRO A 136 -12.35 10.87 -28.68
C PRO A 136 -11.22 11.31 -27.74
N GLU A 137 -9.98 10.88 -28.03
CA GLU A 137 -8.80 11.18 -27.20
C GLU A 137 -8.60 12.67 -26.93
N SER A 138 -8.97 13.53 -27.88
CA SER A 138 -8.91 14.99 -27.72
C SER A 138 -9.78 15.54 -26.59
N GLY A 139 -10.81 14.78 -26.16
CA GLY A 139 -11.67 15.13 -25.05
C GLY A 139 -11.27 14.51 -23.71
N TRP A 140 -10.24 13.66 -23.67
CA TRP A 140 -9.84 12.96 -22.45
C TRP A 140 -9.38 13.89 -21.34
N ALA A 141 -8.87 15.08 -21.68
CA ALA A 141 -8.47 16.07 -20.68
C ALA A 141 -9.64 16.57 -19.82
N ASP A 142 -10.88 16.48 -20.31
CA ASP A 142 -12.08 16.99 -19.65
C ASP A 142 -12.80 15.94 -18.79
N ILE A 143 -12.33 14.68 -18.80
CA ILE A 143 -12.87 13.63 -17.91
C ILE A 143 -12.54 14.00 -16.46
N GLN A 144 -13.57 14.07 -15.63
CA GLN A 144 -13.41 14.26 -14.19
C GLN A 144 -13.00 12.94 -13.54
N LEU A 145 -11.85 12.94 -12.89
CA LEU A 145 -11.33 11.77 -12.18
C LEU A 145 -11.66 11.84 -10.70
N GLU A 146 -12.10 10.71 -10.16
CA GLU A 146 -12.22 10.53 -8.72
C GLU A 146 -10.84 10.24 -8.08
N PRO A 147 -10.63 10.57 -6.80
CA PRO A 147 -9.35 10.32 -6.12
C PRO A 147 -8.89 8.86 -6.19
N ALA A 148 -9.82 7.91 -6.06
CA ALA A 148 -9.52 6.48 -6.16
C ALA A 148 -9.09 6.04 -7.56
N GLU A 149 -9.60 6.70 -8.60
CA GLU A 149 -9.23 6.42 -9.99
C GLU A 149 -7.81 6.92 -10.31
N ILE A 150 -7.42 8.06 -9.74
CA ILE A 150 -6.05 8.59 -9.84
C ILE A 150 -5.08 7.61 -9.17
N ILE A 151 -5.38 7.19 -7.93
CA ILE A 151 -4.58 6.20 -7.21
C ILE A 151 -4.46 4.92 -8.06
N ALA A 152 -5.57 4.42 -8.59
CA ALA A 152 -5.58 3.20 -9.39
C ALA A 152 -4.75 3.32 -10.67
N LEU A 153 -4.93 4.38 -11.47
CA LEU A 153 -4.22 4.54 -12.74
C LEU A 153 -2.70 4.66 -12.55
N VAL A 154 -2.27 5.40 -11.52
CA VAL A 154 -0.83 5.55 -11.20
C VAL A 154 -0.25 4.22 -10.74
N ASN A 155 -0.93 3.51 -9.83
CA ASN A 155 -0.44 2.22 -9.34
C ASN A 155 -0.45 1.12 -10.42
N VAL A 156 -1.46 1.10 -11.28
CA VAL A 156 -1.51 0.17 -12.42
C VAL A 156 -0.34 0.41 -13.36
N ARG A 157 -0.02 1.68 -13.66
CA ARG A 157 1.14 2.04 -14.48
C ARG A 157 2.45 1.58 -13.83
N LEU A 158 2.61 1.88 -12.54
CA LEU A 158 3.76 1.48 -11.73
C LEU A 158 3.98 -0.04 -11.77
N LEU A 159 2.97 -0.81 -11.42
CA LEU A 159 3.07 -2.27 -11.30
C LEU A 159 3.26 -2.93 -12.66
N ALA A 160 2.50 -2.51 -13.68
CA ALA A 160 2.61 -3.09 -15.02
C ALA A 160 4.02 -2.90 -15.60
N GLN A 161 4.60 -1.70 -15.45
CA GLN A 161 5.94 -1.41 -15.98
C GLN A 161 7.04 -2.11 -15.17
N THR A 162 6.95 -2.08 -13.83
CA THR A 162 7.99 -2.65 -12.97
C THR A 162 8.02 -4.18 -13.04
N LEU A 163 6.85 -4.82 -13.16
CA LEU A 163 6.74 -6.28 -13.19
C LEU A 163 6.73 -6.86 -14.62
N GLY A 164 6.64 -6.00 -15.64
CA GLY A 164 6.58 -6.45 -17.04
C GLY A 164 5.29 -7.20 -17.41
N ILE A 165 4.19 -6.94 -16.71
CA ILE A 165 2.88 -7.56 -16.92
C ILE A 165 1.88 -6.57 -17.55
N SER A 166 0.78 -7.08 -18.08
CA SER A 166 -0.18 -6.20 -18.77
C SER A 166 -0.98 -5.33 -17.76
N PRO A 167 -1.26 -4.05 -18.07
CA PRO A 167 -2.10 -3.22 -17.20
C PRO A 167 -3.51 -3.79 -16.97
N ALA A 168 -4.06 -4.48 -17.99
CA ALA A 168 -5.35 -5.15 -17.90
C ALA A 168 -5.35 -6.27 -16.85
N GLU A 169 -4.24 -7.00 -16.73
CA GLU A 169 -4.06 -8.05 -15.72
C GLU A 169 -3.95 -7.46 -14.31
N VAL A 170 -3.18 -6.38 -14.13
CA VAL A 170 -3.11 -5.66 -12.84
C VAL A 170 -4.50 -5.20 -12.40
N LEU A 171 -5.27 -4.61 -13.33
CA LEU A 171 -6.63 -4.16 -13.05
C LEU A 171 -7.57 -5.30 -12.68
N ALA A 172 -7.52 -6.42 -13.41
CA ALA A 172 -8.35 -7.59 -13.11
C ALA A 172 -8.05 -8.16 -11.71
N GLN A 173 -6.76 -8.26 -11.34
CA GLN A 173 -6.37 -8.76 -10.03
C GLN A 173 -6.66 -7.76 -8.88
N SER A 174 -6.61 -6.45 -9.17
CA SER A 174 -6.95 -5.40 -8.19
C SER A 174 -8.40 -5.46 -7.67
N GLU A 175 -9.30 -6.18 -8.36
CA GLU A 175 -10.67 -6.39 -7.88
C GLU A 175 -10.71 -7.13 -6.54
N ALA A 176 -9.81 -8.10 -6.35
CA ALA A 176 -9.80 -9.02 -5.21
C ALA A 176 -9.19 -8.42 -3.93
N VAL A 177 -8.43 -7.33 -4.06
CA VAL A 177 -7.65 -6.74 -2.97
C VAL A 177 -8.04 -5.29 -2.68
N ASP A 178 -7.82 -4.84 -1.45
CA ASP A 178 -8.14 -3.49 -0.97
C ASP A 178 -6.97 -2.51 -1.10
N SER A 179 -5.76 -2.97 -1.43
CA SER A 179 -4.56 -2.15 -1.56
C SER A 179 -3.60 -2.68 -2.64
N PHE A 180 -2.91 -1.77 -3.33
CA PHE A 180 -1.89 -2.12 -4.32
C PHE A 180 -0.61 -2.68 -3.70
N VAL A 181 -0.32 -2.39 -2.43
CA VAL A 181 0.76 -3.10 -1.69
C VAL A 181 0.47 -4.58 -1.58
N LYS A 182 -0.78 -4.96 -1.23
CA LYS A 182 -1.16 -6.38 -1.15
C LYS A 182 -1.16 -7.01 -2.54
N LEU A 183 -1.67 -6.30 -3.54
CA LEU A 183 -1.63 -6.75 -4.93
C LEU A 183 -0.21 -7.05 -5.39
N PHE A 184 0.74 -6.15 -5.08
CA PHE A 184 2.15 -6.35 -5.41
C PHE A 184 2.68 -7.65 -4.79
N GLY A 185 2.36 -7.92 -3.53
CA GLY A 185 2.72 -9.19 -2.88
C GLY A 185 2.14 -10.42 -3.58
N GLU A 186 0.89 -10.36 -4.04
CA GLU A 186 0.25 -11.46 -4.79
C GLU A 186 0.86 -11.66 -6.18
N LEU A 187 1.36 -10.59 -6.82
CA LEU A 187 1.92 -10.63 -8.18
C LEU A 187 3.36 -11.13 -8.25
N ILE A 188 4.12 -11.09 -7.15
CA ILE A 188 5.53 -11.53 -7.10
C ILE A 188 5.71 -12.96 -6.58
N HIS A 189 4.61 -13.67 -6.32
CA HIS A 189 4.58 -15.04 -5.81
C HIS A 189 3.96 -16.00 -6.84
#